data_AF-A0A939WDR0-F1
#
_entry.id   AF-A0A939WDR0-F1
#
_cell.length_a   1.000
_cell.length_b   1.000
_cell.length_c   1.000
_cell.angle_alpha   90.00
_cell.angle_beta   90.00
_cell.angle_gamma   90.00
#
_symmetry.space_group_name_H-M   'P 1'
#
loop_
_entity.id
_entity.type
_entity.pdbx_description
1 polymer ?
#
loop_
_entity_poly.entity_id
_entity_poly.type
_entity_poly.pdbx_seq_one_letter_code
_entity_poly.pdbx_strand_id
1 'polypeptide(L)'
;MHRVLEFDEAAATRSVVLKNLLSGTVDRCFDDSELVSSDSNFSFMRLNGEYDCKIVLFGEFAMAEDEKAICCKILERDVLIGKKMFFKVWVGQDEYYIRKPEPDTTVGSDTIYFHCTRKDLRQVNHVIHADLQR
;
A
#
# COMPACT_ATOMS: atom_id res chain seq x y z
N MET A 1 5.59 -11.32 1.71
CA MET A 1 6.82 -10.96 2.46
C MET A 1 7.70 -10.07 1.61
N HIS A 2 8.25 -9.02 2.22
CA HIS A 2 9.12 -8.04 1.58
C HIS A 2 10.40 -7.87 2.38
N ARG A 3 11.53 -7.70 1.70
CA ARG A 3 12.81 -7.36 2.34
C ARG A 3 13.10 -5.87 2.21
N VAL A 4 13.53 -5.24 3.29
CA VAL A 4 14.01 -3.85 3.26
C VAL A 4 15.35 -3.77 2.58
N LEU A 5 15.45 -2.98 1.51
CA LEU A 5 16.69 -2.72 0.78
C LEU A 5 17.33 -1.39 1.18
N GLU A 6 16.53 -0.40 1.55
CA GLU A 6 17.01 0.96 1.83
C GLU A 6 15.98 1.74 2.64
N PHE A 7 16.48 2.71 3.42
CA PHE A 7 15.69 3.79 4.00
C PHE A 7 16.19 5.11 3.42
N ASP A 8 15.28 5.88 2.85
CA ASP A 8 15.51 7.24 2.38
C ASP A 8 14.79 8.20 3.34
N GLU A 9 15.57 8.75 4.27
CA GLU A 9 15.09 9.54 5.40
C GLU A 9 14.91 11.02 5.01
N ALA A 10 13.76 11.60 5.37
CA ALA A 10 13.54 13.04 5.37
C ALA A 10 13.30 13.54 6.81
N ALA A 11 13.15 14.84 7.00
CA ALA A 11 13.11 15.45 8.34
C ALA A 11 12.03 14.88 9.29
N ALA A 12 10.89 14.43 8.76
CA ALA A 12 9.75 13.92 9.55
C ALA A 12 9.05 12.69 8.95
N THR A 13 9.50 12.23 7.78
CA THR A 13 8.92 11.12 7.04
C THR A 13 10.06 10.38 6.36
N ARG A 14 9.82 9.16 5.89
CA ARG A 14 10.82 8.45 5.10
C ARG A 14 10.18 7.69 3.97
N SER A 15 11.02 7.13 3.11
CA SER A 15 10.62 6.10 2.19
C SER A 15 11.39 4.82 2.45
N VAL A 16 10.68 3.71 2.48
CA VAL A 16 11.23 2.38 2.66
C VAL A 16 11.24 1.70 1.29
N VAL A 17 12.43 1.34 0.82
CA VAL A 17 12.56 0.57 -0.43
C VAL A 17 12.43 -0.90 -0.07
N LEU A 18 11.39 -1.55 -0.59
CA LEU A 18 10.99 -2.91 -0.28
C LEU A 18 11.11 -3.79 -1.53
N LYS A 19 11.72 -4.97 -1.38
CA LYS A 19 11.71 -5.99 -2.41
C LYS A 19 10.71 -7.08 -2.07
N ASN A 20 9.69 -7.29 -2.92
CA ASN A 20 8.85 -8.48 -2.83
C ASN A 20 9.72 -9.72 -3.08
N LEU A 21 9.71 -10.65 -2.14
CA LEU A 21 10.55 -11.86 -2.19
C LEU A 21 10.05 -12.90 -3.21
N LEU A 22 8.78 -12.83 -3.61
CA LEU A 22 8.19 -13.75 -4.58
C LEU A 22 8.41 -13.28 -6.02
N SER A 23 8.00 -12.05 -6.34
CA SER A 23 8.08 -11.49 -7.70
C SER A 23 9.43 -10.84 -8.00
N GLY A 24 10.18 -10.45 -6.97
CA GLY A 24 11.39 -9.66 -7.10
C GLY A 24 11.15 -8.15 -7.33
N THR A 25 9.89 -7.71 -7.41
CA THR A 25 9.51 -6.30 -7.58
C THR A 25 10.09 -5.45 -6.47
N VAL A 26 10.58 -4.25 -6.81
CA VAL A 26 11.10 -3.27 -5.86
C VAL A 26 10.18 -2.06 -5.81
N ASP A 27 9.66 -1.79 -4.62
CA ASP A 27 8.73 -0.69 -4.34
C ASP A 27 9.35 0.34 -3.41
N ARG A 28 9.24 1.61 -3.79
CA ARG A 28 9.53 2.74 -2.89
C ARG A 28 8.24 3.14 -2.18
N CYS A 29 8.13 2.82 -0.90
CA CYS A 29 6.92 3.04 -0.11
C CYS A 29 7.10 4.21 0.86
N PHE A 30 6.16 5.15 0.86
CA PHE A 30 6.10 6.26 1.80
C PHE A 30 5.70 5.78 3.20
N ASP A 31 6.39 6.29 4.22
CA ASP A 31 6.18 5.99 5.63
C ASP A 31 6.25 7.29 6.46
N ASP A 32 5.10 7.72 6.97
CA ASP A 32 4.92 8.82 7.92
C ASP A 32 4.46 8.34 9.30
N SER A 33 4.64 7.04 9.59
CA SER A 33 4.05 6.44 10.78
C SER A 33 4.58 7.00 12.10
N GLU A 34 5.87 7.37 12.15
CA GLU A 34 6.49 8.01 13.32
C GLU A 34 5.94 9.43 13.56
N LEU A 35 5.54 10.14 12.51
CA LEU A 35 4.93 11.48 12.62
C LEU A 35 3.51 11.41 13.19
N VAL A 36 2.77 10.34 12.86
CA VAL A 36 1.36 10.19 13.26
C VAL A 36 1.22 9.56 14.65
N SER A 37 2.16 8.70 15.06
CA SER A 37 2.07 7.98 16.34
C SER A 37 3.44 7.63 16.92
N SER A 38 3.61 7.84 18.23
CA SER A 38 4.76 7.35 19.01
C SER A 38 4.74 5.82 19.19
N ASP A 39 3.56 5.22 19.29
CA ASP A 39 3.42 3.82 19.73
C ASP A 39 3.15 2.84 18.58
N SER A 40 2.35 3.24 17.58
CA SER A 40 1.98 2.42 16.42
C SER A 40 2.66 2.93 15.15
N ASN A 41 3.97 2.69 15.06
CA ASN A 41 4.80 3.08 13.91
C ASN A 41 5.74 1.95 13.43
N PHE A 42 6.41 2.18 12.31
CA PHE A 42 7.28 1.20 11.65
C PHE A 42 8.77 1.41 11.97
N SER A 43 9.09 2.15 13.03
CA SER A 43 10.47 2.42 13.46
C SER A 43 11.26 1.15 13.80
N PHE A 44 10.58 0.01 14.03
CA PHE A 44 11.21 -1.29 14.29
C PHE A 44 11.80 -1.97 13.04
N MET A 45 11.47 -1.50 11.84
CA MET A 45 12.00 -2.06 10.60
C MET A 45 13.52 -1.85 10.51
N ARG A 46 14.24 -2.81 9.94
CA ARG A 46 15.71 -2.79 9.80
C ARG A 46 16.11 -3.17 8.38
N LEU A 47 17.26 -2.67 7.95
CA LEU A 47 17.87 -3.03 6.66
C LEU A 47 18.03 -4.55 6.57
N ASN A 48 17.72 -5.12 5.40
CA ASN A 48 17.66 -6.57 5.14
C ASN A 48 16.62 -7.36 5.96
N GLY A 49 15.86 -6.70 6.84
CA GLY A 49 14.76 -7.33 7.56
C GLY A 49 13.62 -7.72 6.61
N GLU A 50 12.94 -8.81 6.93
CA GLU A 50 11.83 -9.34 6.14
C GLU A 50 10.52 -9.18 6.91
N TYR A 51 9.53 -8.61 6.24
CA TYR A 51 8.27 -8.21 6.85
C TYR A 51 7.07 -8.58 5.97
N ASP A 52 5.94 -8.87 6.59
CA ASP A 52 4.67 -8.93 5.88
C ASP A 52 4.12 -7.51 5.74
N CYS A 53 4.11 -6.96 4.53
CA CYS A 53 3.74 -5.57 4.29
C CYS A 53 2.44 -5.50 3.51
N LYS A 54 1.50 -4.67 3.97
CA LYS A 54 0.39 -4.20 3.13
C LYS A 54 0.75 -2.84 2.55
N ILE A 55 1.01 -2.83 1.25
CA ILE A 55 1.33 -1.64 0.47
C ILE A 55 0.03 -1.13 -0.18
N VAL A 56 -0.34 0.11 0.14
CA VAL A 56 -1.53 0.77 -0.41
C VAL A 56 -1.12 1.65 -1.58
N LEU A 57 -1.82 1.52 -2.70
CA LEU A 57 -1.69 2.46 -3.82
C LEU A 57 -2.51 3.70 -3.50
N PHE A 58 -1.84 4.84 -3.46
CA PHE A 58 -2.45 6.15 -3.26
C PHE A 58 -2.58 6.87 -4.61
N GLY A 59 -3.73 7.50 -4.82
CA GLY A 59 -4.08 8.07 -6.10
C GLY A 59 -5.58 8.12 -6.35
N GLU A 60 -5.96 8.09 -7.62
CA GLU A 60 -7.34 8.31 -8.07
C GLU A 60 -7.81 7.21 -9.02
N PHE A 61 -9.11 6.91 -8.98
CA PHE A 61 -9.75 6.01 -9.94
C PHE A 61 -9.83 6.69 -11.31
N ALA A 62 -9.38 5.99 -12.35
CA ALA A 62 -9.54 6.43 -13.73
C ALA A 62 -10.85 5.90 -14.31
N MET A 63 -11.49 6.67 -15.19
CA MET A 63 -12.76 6.27 -15.82
C MET A 63 -12.60 5.24 -16.93
N ALA A 64 -11.42 5.19 -17.53
CA ALA A 64 -11.06 4.25 -18.60
C ALA A 64 -9.56 3.95 -18.53
N GLU A 65 -9.13 2.99 -19.34
CA GLU A 65 -7.72 2.76 -19.61
C GLU A 65 -7.12 3.99 -20.30
N ASP A 66 -6.02 4.50 -19.77
CA ASP A 66 -5.19 5.49 -20.43
C ASP A 66 -3.70 5.19 -20.17
N GLU A 67 -2.81 5.97 -20.80
CA GLU A 67 -1.36 5.74 -20.74
C GLU A 67 -0.76 5.82 -19.33
N LYS A 68 -1.45 6.45 -18.36
CA LYS A 68 -0.96 6.67 -16.99
C LYS A 68 -1.68 5.81 -15.96
N ALA A 69 -2.81 5.22 -16.31
CA ALA A 69 -3.56 4.35 -15.42
C ALA A 69 -2.96 2.95 -15.41
N ILE A 70 -2.75 2.40 -14.22
CA ILE A 70 -2.43 0.98 -14.07
C ILE A 70 -3.74 0.17 -14.04
N CYS A 71 -3.71 -0.98 -14.71
CA CYS A 71 -4.79 -1.95 -14.68
C CYS A 71 -4.67 -2.80 -13.41
N CYS A 72 -5.68 -2.73 -12.56
CA CYS A 72 -5.76 -3.41 -11.27
C CYS A 72 -6.89 -4.44 -11.30
N LYS A 73 -6.56 -5.73 -11.27
CA LYS A 73 -7.56 -6.79 -11.15
C LYS A 73 -7.94 -6.96 -9.68
N ILE A 74 -9.21 -6.84 -9.33
CA ILE A 74 -9.70 -7.08 -7.97
C ILE A 74 -9.58 -8.58 -7.66
N LEU A 75 -8.91 -8.90 -6.55
CA LEU A 75 -8.85 -10.24 -5.98
C LEU A 75 -9.86 -10.40 -4.84
N GLU A 76 -10.02 -9.37 -4.02
CA GLU A 76 -10.96 -9.36 -2.89
C GLU A 76 -11.54 -7.95 -2.73
N ARG A 77 -12.87 -7.88 -2.58
CA ARG A 77 -13.59 -6.60 -2.55
C ARG A 77 -13.62 -5.94 -1.18
N ASP A 78 -13.49 -6.70 -0.11
CA ASP A 78 -13.74 -6.23 1.25
C ASP A 78 -12.63 -6.69 2.20
N VAL A 79 -11.46 -6.05 2.09
CA VAL A 79 -10.35 -6.27 3.02
C VAL A 79 -10.27 -5.14 4.03
N LEU A 80 -10.34 -5.51 5.31
CA LEU A 80 -10.14 -4.59 6.41
C LEU A 80 -8.63 -4.43 6.71
N ILE A 81 -8.16 -3.19 6.75
CA ILE A 81 -6.84 -2.83 7.30
C ILE A 81 -7.09 -1.76 8.37
N GLY A 82 -6.86 -2.11 9.63
CA GLY A 82 -7.33 -1.29 10.76
C GLY A 82 -8.85 -1.22 10.78
N LYS A 83 -9.39 -0.03 10.58
CA LYS A 83 -10.84 0.27 10.51
C LYS A 83 -11.28 0.75 9.13
N LYS A 84 -10.39 0.75 8.13
CA LYS A 84 -10.70 1.22 6.78
C LYS A 84 -10.83 0.02 5.83
N MET A 85 -11.73 0.15 4.85
CA MET A 85 -12.00 -0.90 3.87
C MET A 85 -11.19 -0.68 2.59
N PHE A 86 -10.65 -1.76 2.04
CA PHE A 86 -9.80 -1.76 0.85
C PHE A 86 -10.23 -2.84 -0.14
N PHE A 87 -10.00 -2.57 -1.43
CA PHE A 87 -9.84 -3.62 -2.43
C PHE A 87 -8.45 -4.21 -2.29
N LYS A 88 -8.35 -5.54 -2.30
CA LYS A 88 -7.10 -6.23 -2.62
C LYS A 88 -7.05 -6.42 -4.12
N VAL A 89 -5.99 -5.94 -4.74
CA VAL A 89 -5.82 -5.96 -6.20
C VAL A 89 -4.52 -6.62 -6.62
N TRP A 90 -4.54 -7.23 -7.79
CA TRP A 90 -3.38 -7.75 -8.50
C TRP A 90 -2.94 -6.75 -9.56
N VAL A 91 -1.68 -6.34 -9.52
CA VAL A 91 -1.08 -5.42 -10.51
C VAL A 91 0.22 -6.04 -10.99
N GLY A 92 0.29 -6.37 -12.28
CA GLY A 92 1.42 -7.10 -12.85
C GLY A 92 1.56 -8.50 -12.23
N GLN A 93 2.44 -8.62 -11.22
CA GLN A 93 2.75 -9.86 -10.51
C GLN A 93 2.66 -9.74 -8.98
N ASP A 94 2.08 -8.63 -8.49
CA ASP A 94 2.09 -8.28 -7.07
C ASP A 94 0.69 -7.97 -6.55
N GLU A 95 0.52 -8.19 -5.24
CA GLU A 95 -0.68 -7.81 -4.50
C GLU A 95 -0.51 -6.42 -3.89
N TYR A 96 -1.51 -5.57 -4.09
CA TYR A 96 -1.59 -4.26 -3.46
C TYR A 96 -2.99 -4.01 -2.94
N TYR A 97 -3.16 -2.87 -2.26
CA TYR A 97 -4.44 -2.45 -1.69
C TYR A 97 -4.83 -1.07 -2.20
N ILE A 98 -6.09 -0.88 -2.55
CA ILE A 98 -6.66 0.42 -2.93
C ILE A 98 -7.79 0.73 -1.96
N ARG A 99 -7.82 1.92 -1.38
CA ARG A 99 -8.90 2.30 -0.45
C ARG A 99 -10.24 2.30 -1.19
N LYS A 100 -11.27 1.65 -0.61
CA LYS A 100 -12.61 1.70 -1.20
C LYS A 100 -13.17 3.11 -1.11
N PRO A 101 -13.78 3.64 -2.18
CA PRO A 101 -14.55 4.88 -2.11
C PRO A 101 -15.81 4.66 -1.27
N GLU A 102 -16.26 5.71 -0.60
CA GLU A 102 -17.54 5.75 0.11
C GLU A 102 -18.41 6.85 -0.52
N PRO A 103 -19.59 6.52 -1.11
CA PRO A 103 -20.16 5.18 -1.30
C PRO A 103 -19.38 4.32 -2.31
N ASP A 104 -19.50 2.98 -2.22
CA ASP A 104 -18.85 2.06 -3.17
C ASP A 104 -19.47 2.20 -4.56
N THR A 105 -18.74 2.84 -5.47
CA THR A 105 -19.16 3.10 -6.85
C THR A 105 -18.70 2.03 -7.85
N THR A 106 -17.94 1.00 -7.40
CA THR A 106 -17.28 0.02 -8.29
C THR A 106 -18.15 -1.18 -8.70
N VAL A 107 -19.46 -0.95 -8.84
CA VAL A 107 -20.45 -2.02 -9.05
C VAL A 107 -20.27 -2.66 -10.43
N GLY A 108 -19.76 -3.90 -10.46
CA GLY A 108 -19.90 -4.82 -11.60
C GLY A 108 -18.63 -5.18 -12.37
N SER A 109 -17.52 -4.47 -12.19
CA SER A 109 -16.23 -4.80 -12.85
C SER A 109 -15.23 -5.37 -11.84
N ASP A 110 -14.56 -6.47 -12.20
CA ASP A 110 -13.41 -7.01 -11.44
C ASP A 110 -12.09 -6.34 -11.84
N THR A 111 -12.15 -5.32 -12.68
CA THR A 111 -10.99 -4.51 -13.09
C THR A 111 -11.23 -3.04 -12.76
N ILE A 112 -10.22 -2.43 -12.15
CA ILE A 112 -10.11 -1.01 -11.85
C ILE A 112 -8.95 -0.43 -12.65
N TYR A 113 -9.13 0.76 -13.22
CA TYR A 113 -8.02 1.58 -13.70
C TYR A 113 -7.68 2.62 -12.64
N PHE A 114 -6.40 2.74 -12.30
CA PHE A 114 -5.97 3.58 -11.17
C PHE A 114 -4.74 4.41 -11.51
N HIS A 115 -4.78 5.71 -11.22
CA HIS A 115 -3.61 6.59 -11.31
C HIS A 115 -2.84 6.55 -9.99
N CYS A 116 -1.91 5.62 -9.87
CA CYS A 116 -1.05 5.54 -8.68
C CYS A 116 -0.02 6.67 -8.68
N THR A 117 -0.13 7.60 -7.74
CA THR A 117 0.84 8.70 -7.55
C THR A 117 1.89 8.37 -6.49
N ARG A 118 1.55 7.49 -5.55
CA ARG A 118 2.44 7.07 -4.45
C ARG A 118 2.04 5.69 -3.94
N LYS A 119 3.00 4.95 -3.40
CA LYS A 119 2.75 3.72 -2.63
C LYS A 119 2.98 4.01 -1.16
N ASP A 120 2.03 3.66 -0.31
CA ASP A 120 2.08 3.92 1.12
C ASP A 120 2.26 2.61 1.88
N LEU A 121 3.20 2.58 2.82
CA LEU A 121 3.31 1.47 3.76
C LEU A 121 2.24 1.64 4.84
N ARG A 122 1.29 0.70 4.94
CA ARG A 122 0.12 0.89 5.82
C ARG A 122 -0.08 -0.20 6.88
N GLN A 123 0.54 -1.35 6.71
CA GLN A 123 0.64 -2.36 7.76
C GLN A 123 1.95 -3.12 7.58
N VAL A 124 2.65 -3.38 8.69
CA VAL A 124 3.88 -4.17 8.74
C VAL A 124 3.73 -5.20 9.84
N ASN A 125 3.74 -6.48 9.46
CA ASN A 125 3.37 -7.59 10.33
C ASN A 125 1.99 -7.32 10.99
N HIS A 126 1.97 -7.25 12.32
CA HIS A 126 0.77 -6.97 13.12
C HIS A 126 0.58 -5.47 13.43
N VAL A 127 1.55 -4.62 13.08
CA VAL A 127 1.49 -3.18 13.37
C VAL A 127 0.78 -2.47 12.22
N ILE A 128 -0.29 -1.73 12.54
CA ILE A 128 -1.15 -1.03 11.57
C ILE A 128 -0.89 0.48 11.68
N HIS A 129 -0.77 1.17 10.56
CA HIS A 129 -0.60 2.62 10.54
C HIS A 129 -1.74 3.34 11.28
N ALA A 130 -1.39 4.26 12.18
CA ALA A 130 -2.35 4.88 13.11
C ALA A 130 -3.52 5.61 12.43
N ASP A 131 -3.31 6.21 11.25
CA ASP A 131 -4.40 6.82 10.46
C ASP A 131 -5.51 5.84 10.06
N LEU A 132 -5.19 4.55 9.96
CA LEU A 132 -6.18 3.53 9.64
C LEU A 132 -6.96 3.06 10.87
N GLN A 133 -6.60 3.51 12.07
CA GLN A 133 -7.24 3.13 13.32
C GLN A 133 -8.30 4.14 13.79
N ARG A 134 -8.45 5.26 13.07
CA ARG A 134 -9.41 6.32 13.38
C ARG A 134 -10.71 6.17 12.61
#